data_AF-A0A936HNA9-F1
#
_entry.id   AF-A0A936HNA9-F1
#
_cell.length_a   1.000
_cell.length_b   1.000
_cell.length_c   1.000
_cell.angle_alpha   90.00
_cell.angle_beta   90.00
_cell.angle_gamma   90.00
#
_symmetry.space_group_name_H-M   'P 1'
#
loop_
_entity.id
_entity.type
_entity.pdbx_description
1 polymer ?
#
loop_
_entity_poly.entity_id
_entity_poly.type
_entity_poly.pdbx_seq_one_letter_code
_entity_poly.pdbx_strand_id
1 'polypeptide(L)' 'MAAERARVRGNHPTGLHARPAVKLTRLAKGFEASIRLRGLPDGAWIDAKSIVKVMALKLKTGT' A
#
# COMPACT_ATOMS: atom_id res chain seq x y z
N MET A 1 -0.27 14.12 -17.13
CA MET A 1 -1.30 13.32 -16.44
C MET A 1 -1.47 13.86 -15.02
N ALA A 2 -2.71 14.07 -14.57
CA ALA A 2 -2.98 14.45 -13.19
C ALA A 2 -2.79 13.24 -12.26
N ALA A 3 -2.15 13.46 -11.10
CA ALA A 3 -2.01 12.42 -10.09
C ALA A 3 -3.24 12.42 -9.19
N GLU A 4 -4.01 11.34 -9.21
CA GLU A 4 -5.11 11.13 -8.28
C GLU A 4 -4.60 10.66 -6.92
N ARG A 5 -5.20 11.15 -5.83
CA ARG A 5 -4.80 10.83 -4.46
C ARG A 5 -6.00 10.46 -3.62
N ALA A 6 -5.90 9.36 -2.90
CA ALA A 6 -6.86 8.94 -1.89
C ALA A 6 -6.15 8.68 -0.56
N ARG A 7 -6.89 8.85 0.54
CA ARG A 7 -6.49 8.40 1.88
C ARG A 7 -7.51 7.35 2.33
N VAL A 8 -7.01 6.24 2.86
CA VAL A 8 -7.84 5.13 3.35
C VAL A 8 -7.33 4.72 4.73
N ARG A 9 -8.22 4.24 5.59
CA ARG A 9 -7.87 3.69 6.90
C ARG A 9 -7.89 2.16 6.84
N GLY A 10 -6.81 1.51 7.23
CA GLY A 10 -6.75 0.05 7.30
C GLY A 10 -7.56 -0.50 8.48
N ASN A 11 -8.51 -1.41 8.22
CA ASN A 11 -9.36 -2.03 9.26
C ASN A 11 -9.01 -3.49 9.57
N HIS A 12 -8.05 -4.09 8.84
CA HIS A 12 -7.66 -5.48 9.09
C HIS A 12 -7.03 -5.60 10.49
N PRO A 13 -7.44 -6.54 11.36
CA PRO A 13 -7.01 -6.60 12.77
C PRO A 13 -5.50 -6.74 13.02
N THR A 14 -4.77 -7.25 12.03
CA THR A 14 -3.31 -7.43 12.08
C THR A 14 -2.56 -6.50 11.12
N GLY A 15 -3.23 -5.48 10.58
CA GLY A 15 -2.66 -4.52 9.65
C GLY A 15 -2.34 -5.10 8.26
N LEU A 16 -1.41 -4.46 7.56
CA LEU A 16 -0.97 -4.85 6.22
C LEU A 16 0.17 -5.87 6.28
N HIS A 17 -0.15 -7.09 6.74
CA HIS A 17 0.77 -8.23 6.78
C HIS A 17 0.84 -9.00 5.44
N ALA A 18 1.56 -10.12 5.41
CA ALA A 18 1.86 -10.90 4.19
C ALA A 18 0.66 -11.17 3.28
N ARG A 19 -0.46 -11.67 3.82
CA ARG A 19 -1.66 -12.01 3.01
C ARG A 19 -2.29 -10.77 2.34
N PRO A 20 -2.70 -9.71 3.06
CA PRO A 20 -3.25 -8.52 2.42
C PRO A 20 -2.22 -7.77 1.56
N ALA A 21 -0.93 -7.80 1.88
CA ALA A 21 0.13 -7.20 1.05
C ALA A 21 0.26 -7.90 -0.32
N VAL A 22 0.18 -9.23 -0.37
CA VAL A 22 0.17 -9.99 -1.63
C VAL A 22 -1.08 -9.66 -2.46
N LYS A 23 -2.26 -9.59 -1.83
CA LYS A 23 -3.50 -9.20 -2.53
C LYS A 23 -3.40 -7.80 -3.14
N LEU A 24 -2.95 -6.81 -2.36
CA LEU A 24 -2.74 -5.44 -2.80
C LEU A 24 -1.75 -5.36 -3.96
N THR A 25 -0.60 -6.01 -3.84
CA THR A 25 0.45 -5.99 -4.87
C THR A 25 -0.03 -6.63 -6.18
N ARG A 26 -0.77 -7.74 -6.10
CA ARG A 26 -1.34 -8.39 -7.29
C ARG A 26 -2.36 -7.50 -7.99
N LEU A 27 -3.25 -6.85 -7.23
CA LEU A 27 -4.21 -5.90 -7.79
C LEU A 27 -3.49 -4.71 -8.45
N ALA A 28 -2.50 -4.12 -7.78
CA ALA A 28 -1.73 -3.00 -8.30
C ALA A 28 -1.02 -3.33 -9.62
N LYS A 29 -0.51 -4.56 -9.77
CA LYS A 29 0.13 -5.03 -11.01
C LYS A 29 -0.83 -5.17 -12.19
N GLY A 30 -2.14 -5.23 -11.97
CA GLY A 30 -3.14 -5.29 -13.03
C GLY A 30 -3.41 -3.95 -13.71
N PHE A 31 -2.81 -2.85 -13.24
CA PHE A 31 -2.95 -1.53 -13.82
C PHE A 31 -1.64 -1.09 -14.48
N GLU A 32 -1.72 -0.42 -15.63
CA GLU A 32 -0.56 0.21 -16.29
C GLU A 32 -0.02 1.41 -15.49
N ALA A 33 -0.89 2.07 -14.72
CA ALA A 33 -0.53 3.26 -13.95
C ALA A 33 0.58 3.00 -12.92
N SER A 34 1.36 4.05 -12.62
CA SER A 34 2.26 4.06 -11.46
C SER A 34 1.46 4.25 -10.18
N ILE A 35 1.39 3.20 -9.35
CA ILE A 35 0.65 3.24 -8.08
C ILE A 35 1.67 3.31 -6.94
N ARG A 36 1.59 4.37 -6.15
CA ARG A 36 2.45 4.57 -4.98
C ARG A 36 1.60 4.69 -3.72
N LEU A 37 2.11 4.19 -2.60
CA LEU A 37 1.49 4.34 -1.29
C LEU A 37 2.53 4.66 -0.22
N ARG A 38 2.07 5.23 0.90
CA ARG A 38 2.89 5.51 2.08
C ARG A 38 2.05 5.36 3.34
N GLY A 39 2.68 5.01 4.46
CA GLY A 39 2.06 5.21 5.77
C GLY A 39 1.93 6.70 6.08
N LEU A 40 0.84 7.09 6.74
CA LEU A 40 0.68 8.44 7.26
C LEU A 40 1.16 8.50 8.74
N PRO A 41 1.59 9.67 9.22
CA PRO A 41 1.74 10.93 8.47
C PRO A 41 3.00 11.00 7.59
N ASP A 42 4.08 10.30 7.96
CA ASP A 42 5.44 10.63 7.48
C ASP A 42 6.14 9.50 6.70
N GLY A 43 5.40 8.49 6.25
CA GLY A 43 5.97 7.35 5.53
C GLY A 43 6.56 7.72 4.17
N ALA A 44 7.60 6.99 3.75
CA ALA A 44 8.15 7.11 2.41
C ALA A 44 7.19 6.54 1.35
N TRP A 45 7.13 7.19 0.19
CA TRP A 45 6.36 6.70 -0.96
C TRP A 45 7.04 5.49 -1.59
N ILE A 46 6.39 4.33 -1.49
CA ILE A 46 6.84 3.10 -2.12
C ILE A 46 5.98 2.75 -3.33
N ASP A 47 6.53 1.92 -4.20
CA ASP A 47 5.80 1.32 -5.32
C ASP A 47 4.89 0.20 -4.80
N ALA A 48 3.58 0.34 -5.03
CA ALA A 48 2.57 -0.63 -4.62
C ALA A 48 2.69 -1.96 -5.37
N LYS A 49 3.39 -1.99 -6.51
CA LYS A 49 3.65 -3.20 -7.30
C LYS A 49 4.82 -4.03 -6.74
N SER A 50 5.54 -3.54 -5.73
CA SER A 50 6.63 -4.27 -5.06
C SER A 50 6.19 -4.86 -3.72
N ILE A 51 6.02 -6.18 -3.67
CA ILE A 51 5.65 -6.88 -2.43
C ILE A 51 6.67 -6.65 -1.30
N VAL A 52 7.96 -6.61 -1.62
CA VAL A 52 9.03 -6.38 -0.65
C VAL A 52 8.89 -5.00 -0.01
N LYS A 53 8.64 -3.96 -0.81
CA LYS A 53 8.48 -2.60 -0.29
C LYS A 53 7.17 -2.41 0.48
N VAL A 54 6.07 -3.02 0.01
CA VAL A 54 4.78 -2.99 0.72
C VAL A 54 4.92 -3.65 2.10
N MET A 55 5.58 -4.81 2.18
CA MET A 55 5.83 -5.50 3.45
C MET A 55 6.72 -4.69 4.41
N ALA A 56 7.68 -3.94 3.88
CA ALA A 56 8.58 -3.10 4.68
C ALA A 56 7.85 -1.96 5.41
N LEU A 57 6.69 -1.52 4.94
CA LEU A 57 5.91 -0.45 5.59
C LEU A 57 5.33 -0.85 6.94
N LYS A 58 5.10 -2.15 7.19
CA LYS A 58 4.58 -2.68 8.46
C LYS A 58 3.35 -1.89 9.00
N LEU A 59 2.43 -1.50 8.11
CA LEU A 59 1.27 -0.68 8.47
C LEU A 59 0.38 -1.44 9.45
N LYS A 60 0.05 -0.79 10.58
CA LYS A 60 -0.78 -1.38 11.64
C LYS A 60 -2.26 -1.11 11.37
N THR A 61 -3.13 -1.84 12.03
CA THR A 61 -4.57 -1.53 12.06
C THR A 61 -4.79 -0.09 12.49
N GLY A 62 -5.76 0.57 11.86
CA GLY A 62 -6.10 1.96 12.14
C GLY A 62 -5.13 2.99 11.58
N THR A 63 -4.08 2.57 10.87
CA THR A 63 -3.23 3.50 10.07
C THR A 63 -4.00 4.04 8.88
#